data_AF-A0A0W1AZL8-F1
#
_entry.id   AF-A0A0W1AZL8-F1
#
_cell.length_a   1.000
_cell.length_b   1.000
_cell.length_c   1.000
_cell.angle_alpha   90.00
_cell.angle_beta   90.00
_cell.angle_gamma   90.00
#
_symmetry.space_group_name_H-M   'P 1'
#
loop_
_entity.id
_entity.type
_entity.pdbx_description
1 polymer ?
#
loop_
_entity_poly.entity_id
_entity_poly.type
_entity_poly.pdbx_seq_one_letter_code
_entity_poly.pdbx_strand_id
1 'polypeptide(L)'
;MKKINLLALLTVISVIFVGCVNTGNKDKAIQTQIDLSSVNSITVQNDSGESMTITDNNVIELFTEAIHTAEYDSAKLDIAAPDYEATVELKNKENEKFSFWIMGENGLFTKSAQNGHYKLPETEKVVLLNLFQPNDQQAETDNLKIDEDIKRITIANAVAHGSVNANIKDEYTDHETIEIFVRAIKNAVQIPGELNTATPNYDIVLISDNNKYAFHLWINETSEQGMLMNVNETSTGYTLTKESTAELKKIMFTEAKFNGYVPHSIVGAQ
;
A
#
# COMPACT_ATOMS: atom_id res chain seq x y z
N MET A 1 11.78 -40.16 -59.18
CA MET A 1 11.10 -41.43 -58.87
C MET A 1 11.10 -41.65 -57.36
N LYS A 2 9.91 -41.96 -56.80
CA LYS A 2 9.57 -42.59 -55.51
C LYS A 2 9.99 -41.96 -54.16
N LYS A 3 8.94 -41.62 -53.40
CA LYS A 3 8.86 -41.38 -51.95
C LYS A 3 9.09 -42.68 -51.15
N ILE A 4 9.67 -42.61 -49.94
CA ILE A 4 9.33 -43.48 -48.79
C ILE A 4 9.50 -42.69 -47.48
N ASN A 5 8.43 -42.65 -46.68
CA ASN A 5 8.36 -42.28 -45.26
C ASN A 5 8.94 -43.41 -44.39
N LEU A 6 9.66 -43.12 -43.29
CA LEU A 6 9.50 -43.91 -42.06
C LEU A 6 9.95 -43.17 -40.80
N LEU A 7 9.06 -43.22 -39.82
CA LEU A 7 9.08 -42.71 -38.45
C LEU A 7 10.05 -43.51 -37.58
N ALA A 8 10.86 -42.87 -36.73
CA ALA A 8 11.35 -43.46 -35.48
C ALA A 8 11.66 -42.37 -34.45
N LEU A 9 10.77 -42.28 -33.46
CA LEU A 9 10.89 -41.53 -32.22
C LEU A 9 12.00 -42.15 -31.35
N LEU A 10 12.95 -41.34 -30.88
CA LEU A 10 13.81 -41.72 -29.74
C LEU A 10 14.31 -40.45 -29.04
N THR A 11 13.60 -40.07 -27.99
CA THR A 11 14.06 -39.15 -26.96
C THR A 11 15.10 -39.83 -26.10
N VAL A 12 16.32 -39.29 -26.03
CA VAL A 12 17.23 -39.49 -24.89
C VAL A 12 17.93 -38.17 -24.59
N ILE A 13 17.57 -37.60 -23.45
CA ILE A 13 18.28 -36.53 -22.77
C ILE A 13 19.61 -37.13 -22.26
N SER A 14 20.74 -36.48 -22.52
CA SER A 14 21.82 -36.43 -21.54
C SER A 14 22.73 -35.23 -21.75
N VAL A 15 22.96 -34.56 -20.63
CA VAL A 15 23.71 -33.33 -20.38
C VAL A 15 25.20 -33.62 -20.42
N ILE A 16 25.96 -32.96 -21.30
CA ILE A 16 27.39 -32.68 -21.06
C ILE A 16 27.78 -31.39 -21.80
N PHE A 17 28.00 -30.32 -21.04
CA PHE A 17 29.11 -29.41 -21.34
C PHE A 17 29.91 -29.20 -20.05
N VAL A 18 30.95 -30.02 -19.91
CA VAL A 18 32.11 -29.68 -19.11
C VAL A 18 32.90 -28.64 -19.90
N GLY A 19 33.07 -27.46 -19.32
CA GLY A 19 33.94 -26.39 -19.78
C GLY A 19 34.64 -25.76 -18.57
N CYS A 20 35.96 -25.76 -18.60
CA CYS A 20 36.88 -25.65 -17.47
C CYS A 20 36.86 -24.33 -16.68
N VAL A 21 37.18 -24.50 -15.39
CA VAL A 21 37.99 -23.64 -14.49
C VAL A 21 38.46 -22.31 -15.09
N ASN A 22 37.98 -21.21 -14.49
CA ASN A 22 38.78 -20.00 -14.33
C ASN A 22 38.89 -19.67 -12.84
N THR A 23 40.11 -19.83 -12.31
CA THR A 23 40.49 -19.39 -10.98
C THR A 23 40.61 -17.88 -10.99
N GLY A 24 39.58 -17.20 -10.49
CA GLY A 24 39.57 -15.77 -10.20
C GLY A 24 38.76 -15.53 -8.95
N ASN A 25 39.42 -15.53 -7.80
CA ASN A 25 38.87 -14.97 -6.56
C ASN A 25 38.87 -13.43 -6.68
N LYS A 26 37.91 -12.78 -5.99
CA LYS A 26 37.60 -11.33 -5.89
C LYS A 26 36.61 -10.83 -6.96
N ASP A 27 35.37 -10.41 -6.71
CA ASP A 27 34.69 -9.98 -5.49
C ASP A 27 33.18 -10.29 -5.59
N LYS A 28 32.65 -11.07 -4.63
CA LYS A 28 31.23 -11.08 -4.30
C LYS A 28 31.04 -10.10 -3.14
N ALA A 29 30.47 -8.92 -3.42
CA ALA A 29 29.61 -8.11 -2.55
C ALA A 29 29.59 -6.65 -3.06
N ILE A 30 28.68 -6.33 -3.97
CA ILE A 30 28.18 -4.96 -4.10
C ILE A 30 26.68 -5.05 -3.90
N GLN A 31 26.30 -5.35 -2.66
CA GLN A 31 24.93 -5.25 -2.18
C GLN A 31 24.86 -3.98 -1.34
N THR A 32 23.75 -3.28 -1.41
CA THR A 32 23.36 -2.13 -0.57
C THR A 32 23.17 -2.52 0.90
N GLN A 33 23.97 -3.46 1.42
CA GLN A 33 23.78 -4.16 2.68
C GLN A 33 23.93 -3.21 3.87
N ILE A 34 22.85 -2.48 4.13
CA ILE A 34 22.57 -1.80 5.38
C ILE A 34 21.95 -2.84 6.30
N ASP A 35 22.55 -3.07 7.45
CA ASP A 35 21.93 -3.86 8.51
C ASP A 35 20.86 -3.00 9.19
N LEU A 36 19.58 -3.34 9.00
CA LEU A 36 18.43 -2.64 9.57
C LEU A 36 18.57 -2.43 11.08
N SER A 37 19.13 -3.41 11.80
CA SER A 37 19.32 -3.35 13.25
C SER A 37 20.35 -2.32 13.68
N SER A 38 21.20 -1.86 12.76
CA SER A 38 22.25 -0.87 12.97
C SER A 38 21.82 0.56 12.64
N VAL A 39 20.66 0.76 12.01
CA VAL A 39 20.16 2.10 11.65
C VAL A 39 19.62 2.83 12.88
N ASN A 40 19.99 4.10 13.03
CA ASN A 40 19.47 5.01 14.06
C ASN A 40 18.41 5.95 13.49
N SER A 41 18.68 6.57 12.34
CA SER A 41 17.78 7.50 11.66
C SER A 41 18.15 7.68 10.20
N ILE A 42 17.22 8.17 9.40
CA ILE A 42 17.45 8.52 8.00
C ILE A 42 17.04 9.98 7.80
N THR A 43 17.96 10.82 7.33
CA THR A 43 17.64 12.19 6.93
C THR A 43 17.56 12.25 5.42
N VAL A 44 16.42 12.67 4.89
CA VAL A 44 16.18 12.85 3.45
C VAL A 44 16.10 14.34 3.17
N GLN A 45 16.77 14.79 2.11
CA GLN A 45 16.76 16.17 1.63
C GLN A 45 16.36 16.18 0.15
N ASN A 46 15.46 17.08 -0.24
CA ASN A 46 15.09 17.29 -1.65
C ASN A 46 16.01 18.32 -2.34
N ASP A 47 15.82 18.52 -3.64
CA ASP A 47 16.58 19.46 -4.47
C ASP A 47 16.39 20.95 -4.08
N SER A 48 15.28 21.29 -3.41
CA SER A 48 15.02 22.63 -2.86
C SER A 48 15.76 22.89 -1.55
N GLY A 49 16.30 21.83 -0.93
CA GLY A 49 17.05 21.87 0.33
C GLY A 49 16.20 21.62 1.57
N GLU A 50 14.89 21.38 1.42
CA GLU A 50 14.02 20.93 2.52
C GLU A 50 14.42 19.53 2.95
N SER A 51 14.31 19.25 4.25
CA SER A 51 14.75 17.99 4.82
C SER A 51 13.78 17.43 5.84
N MET A 52 13.67 16.11 5.88
CA MET A 52 12.91 15.36 6.88
C MET A 52 13.79 14.30 7.53
N THR A 53 13.50 13.97 8.79
CA THR A 53 14.19 12.90 9.52
C THR A 53 13.21 11.79 9.88
N ILE A 54 13.53 10.58 9.43
CA ILE A 54 12.80 9.34 9.68
C ILE A 54 13.45 8.64 10.88
N THR A 55 12.64 8.36 11.90
CA THR A 55 13.05 7.63 13.11
C THR A 55 12.14 6.44 13.43
N ASP A 56 11.02 6.29 12.69
CA ASP A 56 10.10 5.17 12.85
C ASP A 56 10.71 3.90 12.25
N ASN A 57 10.78 2.83 13.04
CA ASN A 57 11.43 1.57 12.63
C ASN A 57 10.73 0.89 11.44
N ASN A 58 9.40 0.97 11.33
CA ASN A 58 8.67 0.38 10.21
C ASN A 58 8.97 1.15 8.92
N VAL A 59 9.11 2.48 9.02
CA VAL A 59 9.46 3.33 7.87
C VAL A 59 10.91 3.12 7.44
N ILE A 60 11.81 2.95 8.41
CA ILE A 60 13.21 2.59 8.16
C ILE A 60 13.32 1.21 7.50
N GLU A 61 12.46 0.25 7.89
CA GLU A 61 12.36 -1.06 7.25
C GLU A 61 11.96 -0.93 5.78
N LEU A 62 10.88 -0.19 5.47
CA LEU A 62 10.43 0.05 4.10
C LEU A 62 11.54 0.67 3.22
N PHE A 63 12.26 1.67 3.73
CA PHE A 63 13.39 2.26 3.02
C PHE A 63 14.48 1.22 2.73
N THR A 64 14.82 0.43 3.73
CA THR A 64 15.92 -0.54 3.67
C THR A 64 15.59 -1.68 2.72
N GLU A 65 14.37 -2.21 2.78
CA GLU A 65 13.87 -3.22 1.83
C GLU A 65 13.90 -2.70 0.40
N ALA A 66 13.37 -1.49 0.16
CA ALA A 66 13.30 -0.91 -1.17
C ALA A 66 14.68 -0.73 -1.83
N ILE A 67 15.74 -0.39 -1.07
CA ILE A 67 17.09 -0.27 -1.64
C ILE A 67 17.82 -1.61 -1.78
N HIS A 68 17.39 -2.67 -1.06
CA HIS A 68 17.98 -4.01 -1.14
C HIS A 68 17.48 -4.81 -2.34
N THR A 69 16.32 -4.48 -2.89
CA THR A 69 15.80 -5.10 -4.13
C THR A 69 16.48 -4.59 -5.40
N ALA A 70 17.22 -3.48 -5.29
CA ALA A 70 17.73 -2.78 -6.45
C ALA A 70 18.86 -3.55 -7.15
N GLU A 71 18.82 -3.52 -8.48
CA GLU A 71 19.82 -4.19 -9.31
C GLU A 71 21.03 -3.28 -9.52
N TYR A 72 22.21 -3.74 -9.12
CA TYR A 72 23.45 -3.00 -9.33
C TYR A 72 23.91 -3.05 -10.80
N ASP A 73 24.28 -1.90 -11.34
CA ASP A 73 24.89 -1.72 -12.65
C ASP A 73 26.16 -0.87 -12.56
N SER A 74 27.28 -1.44 -12.98
CA SER A 74 28.59 -0.78 -12.96
C SER A 74 28.77 0.31 -14.02
N ALA A 75 27.81 0.47 -14.95
CA ALA A 75 27.89 1.47 -16.00
C ALA A 75 27.93 2.89 -15.42
N LYS A 76 28.78 3.72 -16.01
CA LYS A 76 28.87 5.14 -15.67
C LYS A 76 27.72 5.88 -16.34
N LEU A 77 26.94 6.56 -15.52
CA LEU A 77 25.85 7.42 -15.99
C LEU A 77 26.34 8.87 -16.13
N ASP A 78 25.84 9.54 -17.16
CA ASP A 78 25.88 11.00 -17.31
C ASP A 78 24.50 11.52 -16.90
N ILE A 79 24.37 11.91 -15.63
CA ILE A 79 23.08 12.22 -14.98
C ILE A 79 23.11 13.59 -14.32
N ALA A 80 21.93 14.22 -14.28
CA ALA A 80 21.70 15.51 -13.65
C ALA A 80 21.86 15.42 -12.11
N ALA A 81 21.64 16.54 -11.42
CA ALA A 81 21.54 16.53 -9.95
C ALA A 81 20.47 15.54 -9.47
N PRO A 82 20.64 14.90 -8.30
CA PRO A 82 19.64 13.99 -7.76
C PRO A 82 18.37 14.76 -7.34
N ASP A 83 17.24 14.07 -7.36
CA ASP A 83 15.97 14.56 -6.82
C ASP A 83 16.00 14.61 -5.29
N TYR A 84 16.65 13.60 -4.68
CA TYR A 84 16.79 13.48 -3.23
C TYR A 84 18.19 12.98 -2.83
N GLU A 85 18.65 13.44 -1.68
CA GLU A 85 19.79 12.87 -0.97
C GLU A 85 19.34 12.28 0.36
N ALA A 86 19.72 11.03 0.65
CA ALA A 86 19.46 10.41 1.94
C ALA A 86 20.77 10.15 2.69
N THR A 87 20.81 10.51 3.97
CA THR A 87 21.87 10.17 4.91
C THR A 87 21.31 9.21 5.95
N VAL A 88 21.79 7.96 5.92
CA VAL A 88 21.48 6.94 6.91
C VAL A 88 22.51 7.04 8.03
N GLU A 89 22.08 7.48 9.21
CA GLU A 89 22.91 7.49 10.41
C GLU A 89 22.78 6.15 11.13
N LEU A 90 23.91 5.50 11.36
CA LEU A 90 23.99 4.24 12.08
C LEU A 90 24.17 4.50 13.58
N LYS A 91 23.81 3.51 14.41
CA LYS A 91 23.93 3.58 15.89
C LYS A 91 25.37 3.80 16.37
N ASN A 92 26.36 3.43 15.57
CA ASN A 92 27.78 3.69 15.83
C ASN A 92 28.24 5.11 15.41
N LYS A 93 27.32 5.95 14.91
CA LYS A 93 27.54 7.31 14.39
C LYS A 93 28.28 7.37 13.04
N GLU A 94 28.45 6.24 12.36
CA GLU A 94 28.84 6.24 10.95
C GLU A 94 27.64 6.60 10.08
N ASN A 95 27.92 7.20 8.91
CA ASN A 95 26.87 7.64 7.99
C ASN A 95 27.07 7.02 6.61
N GLU A 96 25.98 6.53 6.03
CA GLU A 96 25.92 6.16 4.63
C GLU A 96 25.11 7.20 3.85
N LYS A 97 25.62 7.63 2.69
CA LYS A 97 24.95 8.62 1.84
C LYS A 97 24.51 8.02 0.53
N PHE A 98 23.32 8.44 0.10
CA PHE A 98 22.67 8.01 -1.12
C PHE A 98 22.16 9.22 -1.90
N SER A 99 22.22 9.14 -3.21
CA SER A 99 21.63 10.11 -4.13
C SER A 99 20.62 9.40 -5.03
N PHE A 100 19.40 9.91 -5.13
CA PHE A 100 18.27 9.28 -5.81
C PHE A 100 17.77 10.12 -6.98
N TRP A 101 17.43 9.45 -8.09
CA TRP A 101 16.66 10.01 -9.20
C TRP A 101 15.43 9.12 -9.38
N ILE A 102 14.33 9.54 -8.78
CA ILE A 102 13.10 8.75 -8.64
C ILE A 102 11.84 9.53 -9.05
N MET A 103 11.95 10.83 -9.33
CA MET A 103 10.85 11.67 -9.85
C MET A 103 10.60 11.45 -11.36
N GLY A 104 11.54 10.81 -12.06
CA GLY A 104 11.44 10.50 -13.48
C GLY A 104 10.83 9.13 -13.81
N GLU A 105 10.87 8.75 -15.10
CA GLU A 105 10.33 7.47 -15.56
C GLU A 105 11.06 6.27 -14.95
N ASN A 106 12.38 6.34 -14.78
CA ASN A 106 13.19 5.26 -14.22
C ASN A 106 13.59 5.59 -12.78
N GLY A 107 13.51 4.60 -11.89
CA GLY A 107 14.01 4.72 -10.51
C GLY A 107 15.46 4.29 -10.42
N LEU A 108 16.34 5.17 -9.96
CA LEU A 108 17.74 4.85 -9.75
C LEU A 108 18.32 5.57 -8.55
N PHE A 109 19.38 4.99 -7.97
CA PHE A 109 20.15 5.65 -6.94
C PHE A 109 21.62 5.27 -6.99
N THR A 110 22.45 6.03 -6.28
CA THR A 110 23.87 5.74 -6.07
C THR A 110 24.17 5.75 -4.57
N LYS A 111 25.16 4.98 -4.17
CA LYS A 111 25.72 5.00 -2.81
C LYS A 111 27.07 5.70 -2.86
N SER A 112 27.29 6.65 -1.96
CA SER A 112 28.56 7.39 -1.89
C SER A 112 29.75 6.44 -1.71
N ALA A 113 30.90 6.81 -2.29
CA ALA A 113 32.12 6.00 -2.32
C ALA A 113 32.00 4.65 -3.08
N GLN A 114 30.90 4.40 -3.81
CA GLN A 114 30.77 3.28 -4.73
C GLN A 114 30.69 3.76 -6.18
N ASN A 115 31.30 2.99 -7.08
CA ASN A 115 31.13 3.21 -8.52
C ASN A 115 29.84 2.53 -8.98
N GLY A 116 29.28 2.99 -10.10
CA GLY A 116 28.04 2.45 -10.65
C GLY A 116 26.78 3.07 -10.05
N HIS A 117 25.65 2.43 -10.30
CA HIS A 117 24.34 2.85 -9.86
C HIS A 117 23.45 1.62 -9.59
N TYR A 118 22.32 1.85 -8.95
CA TYR A 118 21.33 0.85 -8.63
C TYR A 118 20.03 1.19 -9.33
N LYS A 119 19.41 0.21 -10.00
CA LYS A 119 18.12 0.34 -10.66
C LYS A 119 17.03 -0.21 -9.75
N LEU A 120 16.06 0.62 -9.43
CA LEU A 120 14.92 0.26 -8.60
C LEU A 120 13.82 -0.37 -9.46
N PRO A 121 13.20 -1.48 -9.01
CA PRO A 121 11.91 -1.88 -9.54
C PRO A 121 10.88 -0.76 -9.35
N GLU A 122 9.92 -0.66 -10.27
CA GLU A 122 8.89 0.40 -10.23
C GLU A 122 8.10 0.40 -8.91
N THR A 123 7.84 -0.79 -8.34
CA THR A 123 7.16 -0.93 -7.04
C THR A 123 7.93 -0.23 -5.92
N GLU A 124 9.26 -0.38 -5.89
CA GLU A 124 10.12 0.16 -4.84
C GLU A 124 10.43 1.64 -5.03
N LYS A 125 10.47 2.09 -6.30
CA LYS A 125 10.50 3.52 -6.62
C LYS A 125 9.31 4.25 -6.00
N VAL A 126 8.11 3.68 -6.13
CA VAL A 126 6.88 4.25 -5.55
C VAL A 126 6.94 4.28 -4.02
N VAL A 127 7.44 3.21 -3.39
CA VAL A 127 7.66 3.19 -1.93
C VAL A 127 8.56 4.35 -1.51
N LEU A 128 9.73 4.51 -2.14
CA LEU A 128 10.67 5.57 -1.78
C LEU A 128 10.13 6.98 -2.05
N LEU A 129 9.41 7.20 -3.14
CA LEU A 129 8.76 8.49 -3.42
C LEU A 129 7.79 8.88 -2.29
N ASN A 130 6.96 7.95 -1.84
CA ASN A 130 6.02 8.18 -0.74
C ASN A 130 6.75 8.45 0.59
N LEU A 131 7.96 7.89 0.78
CA LEU A 131 8.76 8.13 1.98
C LEU A 131 9.48 9.50 1.97
N PHE A 132 9.86 10.00 0.80
CA PHE A 132 10.77 11.15 0.67
C PHE A 132 10.08 12.50 0.51
N GLN A 133 8.83 12.50 0.07
CA GLN A 133 8.09 13.73 -0.08
C GLN A 133 7.67 14.24 1.31
N PRO A 134 8.13 15.45 1.72
CA PRO A 134 7.71 16.06 2.96
C PRO A 134 6.20 16.31 2.86
N ASN A 135 5.47 15.50 3.60
CA ASN A 135 4.04 15.64 3.73
C ASN A 135 3.81 16.90 4.58
N ASP A 136 3.59 18.06 3.95
CA ASP A 136 2.91 19.22 4.59
C ASP A 136 1.50 18.84 5.07
N GLN A 137 1.08 17.61 4.76
CA GLN A 137 0.14 16.84 5.53
C GLN A 137 0.81 15.57 6.04
N GLN A 138 1.44 15.62 7.21
CA GLN A 138 1.57 14.43 8.06
C GLN A 138 0.17 14.07 8.62
N ALA A 139 -0.80 13.91 7.71
CA ALA A 139 -1.97 13.07 7.82
C ALA A 139 -1.67 11.89 6.89
N GLU A 140 -1.08 10.87 7.48
CA GLU A 140 -1.49 9.49 7.20
C GLU A 140 -1.37 9.00 5.74
N THR A 141 -0.24 8.33 5.44
CA THR A 141 -0.29 7.05 4.69
C THR A 141 -1.08 5.94 5.46
N ASP A 142 -1.73 6.34 6.55
CA ASP A 142 -2.66 5.66 7.45
C ASP A 142 -4.14 5.96 7.17
N ASN A 143 -4.50 6.56 6.03
CA ASN A 143 -5.88 7.00 5.74
C ASN A 143 -6.97 5.89 5.83
N LEU A 144 -6.56 4.62 5.99
CA LEU A 144 -7.42 3.46 6.25
C LEU A 144 -6.98 2.62 7.47
N LYS A 145 -5.99 3.06 8.27
CA LYS A 145 -5.53 2.35 9.47
C LYS A 145 -6.53 2.50 10.60
N ILE A 146 -7.48 1.58 10.60
CA ILE A 146 -8.34 1.32 11.74
C ILE A 146 -7.63 0.31 12.64
N ASP A 147 -6.78 0.76 13.55
CA ASP A 147 -6.08 -0.10 14.53
C ASP A 147 -6.77 -0.10 15.91
N GLU A 148 -8.08 0.13 15.90
CA GLU A 148 -8.91 0.20 17.09
C GLU A 148 -10.08 -0.76 17.03
N ASP A 149 -10.55 -1.14 18.21
CA ASP A 149 -11.76 -1.94 18.36
C ASP A 149 -12.99 -1.07 18.08
N ILE A 150 -13.56 -1.25 16.88
CA ILE A 150 -14.75 -0.53 16.45
C ILE A 150 -15.96 -1.09 17.17
N LYS A 151 -16.69 -0.22 17.87
CA LYS A 151 -17.89 -0.58 18.63
C LYS A 151 -19.17 -0.43 17.82
N ARG A 152 -19.14 0.47 16.84
CA ARG A 152 -20.33 0.86 16.09
C ARG A 152 -19.98 1.42 14.72
N ILE A 153 -20.86 1.15 13.76
CA ILE A 153 -20.86 1.75 12.43
C ILE A 153 -22.20 2.41 12.17
N THR A 154 -22.18 3.64 11.65
CA THR A 154 -23.39 4.33 11.17
C THR A 154 -23.27 4.62 9.69
N ILE A 155 -24.36 4.43 8.95
CA ILE A 155 -24.47 4.75 7.53
C ILE A 155 -25.53 5.83 7.34
N ALA A 156 -25.23 6.84 6.55
CA ALA A 156 -26.19 7.85 6.10
C ALA A 156 -26.14 7.98 4.58
N ASN A 157 -27.22 8.48 3.96
CA ASN A 157 -27.14 8.87 2.54
C ASN A 157 -26.26 10.11 2.43
N ALA A 158 -25.27 10.09 1.53
CA ALA A 158 -24.39 11.24 1.39
C ALA A 158 -25.09 12.42 0.70
N VAL A 159 -24.70 13.64 1.06
CA VAL A 159 -25.28 14.88 0.52
C VAL A 159 -24.24 15.69 -0.27
N ALA A 160 -22.99 15.69 0.16
CA ALA A 160 -21.89 16.39 -0.46
C ALA A 160 -20.54 15.77 -0.05
N HIS A 161 -19.47 16.16 -0.72
CA HIS A 161 -18.10 15.84 -0.30
C HIS A 161 -17.70 16.63 0.96
N GLY A 162 -16.72 16.14 1.71
CA GLY A 162 -16.09 16.85 2.82
C GLY A 162 -16.92 16.95 4.10
N SER A 163 -18.08 16.30 4.16
CA SER A 163 -18.92 16.27 5.36
C SER A 163 -19.76 15.00 5.43
N VAL A 164 -20.08 14.59 6.65
CA VAL A 164 -20.94 13.43 6.92
C VAL A 164 -22.38 13.90 7.12
N ASN A 165 -23.36 13.23 6.51
CA ASN A 165 -24.76 13.47 6.82
C ASN A 165 -25.12 12.94 8.22
N ALA A 166 -25.72 13.80 9.06
CA ALA A 166 -26.15 13.44 10.41
C ALA A 166 -27.42 12.56 10.45
N ASN A 167 -28.16 12.45 9.35
CA ASN A 167 -29.37 11.64 9.28
C ASN A 167 -29.03 10.15 9.04
N ILE A 168 -28.78 9.44 10.13
CA ILE A 168 -28.42 8.02 10.14
C ILE A 168 -29.55 7.19 9.52
N LYS A 169 -29.21 6.45 8.47
CA LYS A 169 -30.07 5.48 7.78
C LYS A 169 -30.03 4.12 8.47
N ASP A 170 -28.82 3.63 8.75
CA ASP A 170 -28.57 2.31 9.33
C ASP A 170 -27.46 2.40 10.40
N GLU A 171 -27.55 1.56 11.44
CA GLU A 171 -26.57 1.45 12.54
C GLU A 171 -26.28 -0.03 12.82
N TYR A 172 -25.00 -0.36 12.95
CA TYR A 172 -24.52 -1.72 13.23
C TYR A 172 -23.65 -1.72 14.48
N THR A 173 -23.92 -2.65 15.38
CA THR A 173 -23.16 -2.88 16.63
C THR A 173 -22.75 -4.33 16.80
N ASP A 174 -23.13 -5.22 15.88
CA ASP A 174 -22.73 -6.61 15.91
C ASP A 174 -21.31 -6.78 15.34
N HIS A 175 -20.53 -7.61 16.00
CA HIS A 175 -19.11 -7.79 15.71
C HIS A 175 -18.86 -8.30 14.28
N GLU A 176 -19.66 -9.25 13.79
CA GLU A 176 -19.49 -9.84 12.47
C GLU A 176 -19.66 -8.79 11.35
N THR A 177 -20.72 -7.98 11.42
CA THR A 177 -20.93 -6.89 10.46
C THR A 177 -19.81 -5.85 10.55
N ILE A 178 -19.42 -5.46 11.76
CA ILE A 178 -18.34 -4.50 11.98
C ILE A 178 -17.03 -4.99 11.33
N GLU A 179 -16.66 -6.25 11.55
CA GLU A 179 -15.45 -6.83 10.96
C GLU A 179 -15.48 -6.82 9.44
N ILE A 180 -16.64 -7.06 8.82
CA ILE A 180 -16.79 -7.01 7.36
C ILE A 180 -16.49 -5.60 6.84
N PHE A 181 -17.05 -4.55 7.47
CA PHE A 181 -16.74 -3.17 7.08
C PHE A 181 -15.27 -2.80 7.30
N VAL A 182 -14.72 -3.12 8.47
CA VAL A 182 -13.31 -2.83 8.79
C VAL A 182 -12.37 -3.53 7.80
N ARG A 183 -12.65 -4.79 7.48
CA ARG A 183 -11.88 -5.56 6.49
C ARG A 183 -11.99 -4.96 5.08
N ALA A 184 -13.19 -4.55 4.67
CA ALA A 184 -13.41 -3.92 3.37
C ALA A 184 -12.59 -2.63 3.23
N ILE A 185 -12.54 -1.83 4.29
CA ILE A 185 -11.77 -0.58 4.35
C ILE A 185 -10.27 -0.89 4.34
N LYS A 186 -9.78 -1.79 5.21
CA LYS A 186 -8.36 -2.16 5.29
C LYS A 186 -7.79 -2.77 4.01
N ASN A 187 -8.61 -3.51 3.26
CA ASN A 187 -8.19 -4.17 2.03
C ASN A 187 -8.44 -3.32 0.78
N ALA A 188 -8.92 -2.09 0.92
CA ALA A 188 -9.16 -1.21 -0.21
C ALA A 188 -7.82 -0.77 -0.82
N VAL A 189 -7.75 -0.74 -2.15
CA VAL A 189 -6.53 -0.43 -2.89
C VAL A 189 -6.60 1.01 -3.38
N GLN A 190 -5.59 1.82 -3.04
CA GLN A 190 -5.53 3.21 -3.47
C GLN A 190 -5.60 3.31 -5.00
N ILE A 191 -6.40 4.27 -5.49
CA ILE A 191 -6.48 4.60 -6.90
C ILE A 191 -5.39 5.64 -7.19
N PRO A 192 -4.51 5.41 -8.18
CA PRO A 192 -3.48 6.37 -8.50
C PRO A 192 -4.05 7.66 -9.12
N GLY A 193 -3.55 8.80 -8.66
CA GLY A 193 -3.88 10.14 -9.17
C GLY A 193 -5.07 10.81 -8.47
N GLU A 194 -5.28 12.08 -8.81
CA GLU A 194 -6.39 12.90 -8.31
C GLU A 194 -7.72 12.49 -8.95
N LEU A 195 -8.74 12.25 -8.12
CA LEU A 195 -10.04 11.79 -8.59
C LEU A 195 -11.06 12.93 -8.71
N ASN A 196 -11.70 13.01 -9.88
CA ASN A 196 -12.90 13.81 -10.08
C ASN A 196 -14.14 12.90 -10.03
N THR A 197 -14.72 12.76 -8.84
CA THR A 197 -15.81 11.81 -8.57
C THR A 197 -17.17 12.49 -8.55
N ALA A 198 -18.23 11.75 -8.92
CA ALA A 198 -19.61 12.18 -8.65
C ALA A 198 -19.89 12.21 -7.13
N THR A 199 -21.04 12.74 -6.73
CA THR A 199 -21.49 12.70 -5.33
C THR A 199 -21.53 11.25 -4.81
N PRO A 200 -21.01 10.99 -3.60
CA PRO A 200 -21.07 9.66 -2.98
C PRO A 200 -22.51 9.17 -2.77
N ASN A 201 -22.66 7.86 -2.63
CA ASN A 201 -23.97 7.27 -2.33
C ASN A 201 -24.25 7.32 -0.82
N TYR A 202 -23.23 7.01 -0.02
CA TYR A 202 -23.33 6.90 1.42
C TYR A 202 -22.15 7.54 2.14
N ASP A 203 -22.40 7.98 3.36
CA ASP A 203 -21.35 8.27 4.33
C ASP A 203 -21.33 7.15 5.37
N ILE A 204 -20.14 6.66 5.70
CA ILE A 204 -19.91 5.65 6.73
C ILE A 204 -19.09 6.27 7.84
N VAL A 205 -19.51 6.09 9.09
CA VAL A 205 -18.73 6.47 10.27
C VAL A 205 -18.49 5.24 11.15
N LEU A 206 -17.23 4.90 11.36
CA LEU A 206 -16.78 3.89 12.33
C LEU A 206 -16.46 4.61 13.64
N ILE A 207 -16.95 4.08 14.75
CA ILE A 207 -16.83 4.68 16.07
C ILE A 207 -16.17 3.67 17.01
N SER A 208 -15.02 4.06 17.57
CA SER A 208 -14.37 3.37 18.69
C SER A 208 -14.60 4.17 19.99
N ASP A 209 -13.97 3.74 21.08
CA ASP A 209 -14.00 4.48 22.35
C ASP A 209 -13.28 5.84 22.26
N ASN A 210 -12.25 5.94 21.42
CA ASN A 210 -11.37 7.10 21.37
C ASN A 210 -11.51 7.93 20.09
N ASN A 211 -11.94 7.32 18.98
CA ASN A 211 -11.86 7.90 17.66
C ASN A 211 -13.10 7.65 16.80
N LYS A 212 -13.20 8.45 15.73
CA LYS A 212 -14.19 8.29 14.68
C LYS A 212 -13.51 8.38 13.33
N TYR A 213 -13.81 7.41 12.47
CA TYR A 213 -13.30 7.36 11.09
C TYR A 213 -14.48 7.54 10.15
N ALA A 214 -14.38 8.49 9.21
CA ALA A 214 -15.48 8.83 8.32
C ALA A 214 -15.06 8.67 6.86
N PHE A 215 -15.88 7.97 6.08
CA PHE A 215 -15.63 7.68 4.68
C PHE A 215 -16.85 8.00 3.82
N HIS A 216 -16.61 8.57 2.65
CA HIS A 216 -17.55 8.58 1.55
C HIS A 216 -17.48 7.24 0.82
N LEU A 217 -18.64 6.67 0.49
CA LEU A 217 -18.78 5.39 -0.20
C LEU A 217 -19.62 5.52 -1.47
N TRP A 218 -19.06 5.07 -2.59
CA TRP A 218 -19.76 4.86 -3.85
C TRP A 218 -20.03 3.36 -4.01
N ILE A 219 -21.29 2.98 -3.80
CA ILE A 219 -21.77 1.62 -4.00
C ILE A 219 -23.28 1.64 -4.27
N ASN A 220 -23.75 0.79 -5.18
CA ASN A 220 -25.16 0.51 -5.41
C ASN A 220 -25.35 -0.98 -5.73
N GLU A 221 -26.60 -1.44 -5.87
CA GLU A 221 -26.94 -2.85 -6.12
C GLU A 221 -26.20 -3.43 -7.35
N THR A 222 -26.00 -2.62 -8.37
CA THR A 222 -25.37 -3.00 -9.64
C THR A 222 -23.85 -2.82 -9.68
N SER A 223 -23.25 -2.20 -8.66
CA SER A 223 -21.80 -1.99 -8.59
C SER A 223 -21.04 -3.31 -8.62
N GLU A 224 -20.11 -3.46 -9.57
CA GLU A 224 -19.15 -4.57 -9.58
C GLU A 224 -18.04 -4.34 -8.53
N GLN A 225 -17.62 -3.09 -8.37
CA GLN A 225 -16.67 -2.63 -7.35
C GLN A 225 -17.19 -1.33 -6.74
N GLY A 226 -17.06 -1.20 -5.43
CA GLY A 226 -17.27 0.06 -4.74
C GLY A 226 -15.98 0.87 -4.61
N MET A 227 -16.13 2.12 -4.20
CA MET A 227 -15.02 3.04 -3.96
C MET A 227 -15.22 3.76 -2.62
N LEU A 228 -14.14 3.99 -1.91
CA LEU A 228 -14.08 4.75 -0.66
C LEU A 228 -13.22 5.99 -0.82
N MET A 229 -13.48 7.00 0.00
CA MET A 229 -12.64 8.18 0.15
C MET A 229 -12.78 8.66 1.59
N ASN A 230 -11.69 9.10 2.22
CA ASN A 230 -11.77 9.68 3.56
C ASN A 230 -12.54 11.01 3.46
N VAL A 231 -13.46 11.26 4.39
CA VAL A 231 -14.23 12.52 4.40
C VAL A 231 -13.32 13.73 4.59
N ASN A 232 -12.23 13.58 5.33
CA ASN A 232 -11.27 14.65 5.60
C ASN A 232 -10.19 14.78 4.51
N GLU A 233 -10.08 13.80 3.60
CA GLU A 233 -9.10 13.82 2.50
C GLU A 233 -9.74 13.37 1.19
N THR A 234 -10.21 14.35 0.42
CA THR A 234 -11.03 14.10 -0.78
C THR A 234 -10.23 14.01 -2.08
N SER A 235 -8.89 14.17 -2.04
CA SER A 235 -8.02 13.96 -3.21
C SER A 235 -7.84 12.48 -3.55
N THR A 236 -7.90 11.62 -2.52
CA THR A 236 -7.48 10.22 -2.60
C THR A 236 -8.66 9.27 -2.47
N GLY A 237 -8.89 8.46 -3.50
CA GLY A 237 -9.88 7.38 -3.46
C GLY A 237 -9.24 5.99 -3.39
N TYR A 238 -10.04 5.04 -2.93
CA TYR A 238 -9.65 3.64 -2.74
C TYR A 238 -10.70 2.74 -3.36
N THR A 239 -10.28 1.78 -4.18
CA THR A 239 -11.16 0.78 -4.76
C THR A 239 -11.34 -0.39 -3.80
N LEU A 240 -12.60 -0.73 -3.51
CA LEU A 240 -12.92 -1.95 -2.78
C LEU A 240 -12.63 -3.19 -3.63
N THR A 241 -12.21 -4.28 -2.99
CA THR A 241 -12.15 -5.58 -3.68
C THR A 241 -13.56 -6.01 -4.11
N LYS A 242 -13.66 -6.82 -5.16
CA LYS A 242 -14.96 -7.36 -5.64
C LYS A 242 -15.66 -8.17 -4.54
N GLU A 243 -14.89 -8.91 -3.75
CA GLU A 243 -15.38 -9.68 -2.62
C GLU A 243 -15.97 -8.75 -1.53
N SER A 244 -15.20 -7.76 -1.08
CA SER A 244 -15.67 -6.78 -0.08
C SER A 244 -16.91 -6.03 -0.58
N THR A 245 -16.93 -5.65 -1.85
CA THR A 245 -18.10 -5.01 -2.49
C THR A 245 -19.32 -5.93 -2.41
N ALA A 246 -19.17 -7.22 -2.71
CA ALA A 246 -20.27 -8.18 -2.63
C ALA A 246 -20.77 -8.39 -1.19
N GLU A 247 -19.87 -8.45 -0.20
CA GLU A 247 -20.23 -8.55 1.23
C GLU A 247 -20.98 -7.32 1.71
N LEU A 248 -20.47 -6.11 1.44
CA LEU A 248 -21.14 -4.86 1.81
C LEU A 248 -22.51 -4.73 1.14
N LYS A 249 -22.65 -5.13 -0.13
CA LYS A 249 -23.96 -5.12 -0.80
C LYS A 249 -24.96 -6.05 -0.12
N LYS A 250 -24.54 -7.21 0.37
CA LYS A 250 -25.44 -8.10 1.12
C LYS A 250 -25.95 -7.40 2.38
N ILE A 251 -25.08 -6.74 3.12
CA ILE A 251 -25.47 -6.04 4.36
C ILE A 251 -26.36 -4.82 4.08
N MET A 252 -26.03 -4.01 3.08
CA MET A 252 -26.66 -2.72 2.83
C MET A 252 -27.94 -2.80 1.99
N PHE A 253 -28.10 -3.85 1.18
CA PHE A 253 -29.21 -3.98 0.22
C PHE A 253 -30.03 -5.25 0.37
N THR A 254 -29.63 -6.19 1.24
CA THR A 254 -30.49 -7.35 1.53
C THR A 254 -31.38 -7.03 2.72
N GLU A 255 -32.70 -7.14 2.54
CA GLU A 255 -33.66 -7.00 3.62
C GLU A 255 -33.58 -8.18 4.59
N ALA A 256 -32.76 -8.05 5.63
CA ALA A 256 -32.87 -8.86 6.84
C ALA A 256 -32.92 -7.95 8.06
N LYS A 257 -33.97 -7.12 8.14
CA LYS A 257 -34.40 -6.55 9.42
C LYS A 257 -34.88 -7.71 10.29
N PHE A 258 -33.98 -8.32 11.07
CA PHE A 258 -34.38 -9.10 12.22
C PHE A 258 -34.95 -8.14 13.27
N ASN A 259 -36.18 -7.70 13.02
CA ASN A 259 -37.03 -7.15 14.07
C ASN A 259 -37.13 -8.24 15.14
N GLY A 260 -36.50 -8.00 16.30
CA GLY A 260 -36.65 -8.82 17.49
C GLY A 260 -38.13 -8.92 17.84
N TYR A 261 -38.76 -10.00 17.38
CA TYR A 261 -40.08 -10.42 17.78
C TYR A 261 -39.93 -11.07 19.15
N VAL A 262 -40.35 -10.38 20.22
CA VAL A 262 -40.73 -11.08 21.45
C VAL A 262 -42.25 -11.24 21.42
N PRO A 263 -42.75 -12.49 21.38
CA PRO A 263 -44.18 -12.77 21.35
C PRO A 263 -44.85 -12.32 22.64
N HIS A 264 -46.05 -11.74 22.53
CA HIS A 264 -47.00 -11.72 23.63
C HIS A 264 -47.19 -13.16 24.15
N SER A 265 -46.74 -13.41 25.37
CA SER A 265 -47.18 -14.58 26.14
C SER A 265 -48.15 -14.14 27.24
N ILE A 266 -49.24 -14.86 27.23
CA ILE A 266 -50.47 -14.78 28.00
C ILE A 266 -50.25 -15.23 29.45
N VAL A 267 -50.87 -14.50 30.39
CA VAL A 267 -51.52 -14.91 31.65
C VAL A 267 -50.79 -15.87 32.61
N GLY A 268 -50.65 -15.45 33.88
CA GLY A 268 -50.67 -16.37 35.02
C GLY A 268 -50.06 -15.89 36.35
N ALA A 269 -50.93 -15.56 37.31
CA ALA A 269 -50.78 -15.67 38.78
C ALA A 269 -49.81 -14.73 39.54
N GLN A 270 -50.37 -13.78 40.30
CA GLN A 270 -50.71 -13.95 41.74
C GLN A 270 -51.83 -12.98 42.14
#